data_AF-A0AB39TAF3-F1
#
_entry.id   AF-A0AB39TAF3-F1
#
_cell.length_a   1.000
_cell.length_b   1.000
_cell.length_c   1.000
_cell.angle_alpha   90.00
_cell.angle_beta   90.00
_cell.angle_gamma   90.00
#
_symmetry.space_group_name_H-M   'P 1'
#
loop_
_entity.id
_entity.type
_entity.pdbx_description
1 polymer ?
#
loop_
_entity_poly.entity_id
_entity_poly.type
_entity_poly.pdbx_seq_one_letter_code
_entity_poly.pdbx_strand_id
1 'polypeptide(L)'
;MSLFGVGPCVTNALSSRLTAEVRRKGVHWVQEYARGVALTPPISTGPTTRGGTTIAFWPDTDIFETAECSFAVLAERFRELAFLNRGLDISLTDERPAGGSRSVRCRFPGGARDFVAFLDAQGEASVHPDVIDFEREDPRIAGTVEVALRWRGSHEERLHSYANSEPTPYGGTHMAGFRDGVAAAVNAHVRERRLLAEAAPDLSVDQIGHGLTAVVSVKLDRPEFSGSTRGMLGGAAVRTSVAKAVREHLGTWLERHPEQAAAIAGRIIQGAHQD
;
A
#
# COMPACT_ATOMS: atom_id res chain seq x y z
N MET A 1 -13.28 -6.14 -8.97
CA MET A 1 -13.13 -7.60 -9.21
C MET A 1 -11.68 -7.82 -9.60
N SER A 2 -10.92 -8.68 -8.91
CA SER A 2 -9.53 -8.93 -9.30
C SER A 2 -9.51 -9.47 -10.74
N LEU A 3 -8.55 -9.00 -11.53
CA LEU A 3 -8.54 -9.04 -13.01
C LEU A 3 -8.62 -10.46 -13.64
N PHE A 4 -8.65 -11.52 -12.83
CA PHE A 4 -8.77 -12.90 -13.31
C PHE A 4 -9.78 -13.77 -12.56
N GLY A 5 -10.43 -13.30 -11.49
CA GLY A 5 -11.49 -14.06 -10.78
C GLY A 5 -11.10 -15.45 -10.21
N VAL A 6 -9.85 -15.89 -10.37
CA VAL A 6 -9.38 -17.24 -10.00
C VAL A 6 -9.02 -17.40 -8.52
N GLY A 7 -8.88 -16.31 -7.77
CA GLY A 7 -8.42 -16.36 -6.37
C GLY A 7 -9.21 -17.35 -5.50
N PRO A 8 -10.54 -17.18 -5.39
CA PRO A 8 -11.39 -18.11 -4.63
C PRO A 8 -11.35 -19.55 -5.17
N CYS A 9 -11.16 -19.73 -6.48
CA CYS A 9 -11.07 -21.06 -7.09
C CYS A 9 -9.79 -21.79 -6.68
N VAL A 10 -8.64 -21.09 -6.66
CA VAL A 10 -7.38 -21.66 -6.19
C VAL A 10 -7.46 -21.99 -4.70
N THR A 11 -7.99 -21.08 -3.87
CA THR A 11 -8.21 -21.36 -2.45
C THR A 11 -9.08 -22.60 -2.25
N ASN A 12 -10.16 -22.75 -3.02
CA ASN A 12 -11.03 -23.91 -2.95
C ASN A 12 -10.31 -25.22 -3.36
N ALA A 13 -9.56 -25.18 -4.46
CA ALA A 13 -8.82 -26.35 -4.96
C ALA A 13 -7.73 -26.83 -3.98
N LEU A 14 -7.10 -25.90 -3.26
CA LEU A 14 -6.03 -26.19 -2.30
C LEU A 14 -6.54 -26.40 -0.86
N SER A 15 -7.86 -26.51 -0.67
CA SER A 15 -8.47 -26.74 0.64
C SER A 15 -9.07 -28.14 0.72
N SER A 16 -8.86 -28.82 1.85
CA SER A 16 -9.53 -30.09 2.15
C SER A 16 -11.05 -29.91 2.25
N ARG A 17 -11.49 -28.77 2.81
CA ARG A 17 -12.88 -28.33 2.91
C ARG A 17 -12.97 -26.81 2.69
N LEU A 18 -14.04 -26.36 2.04
CA LEU A 18 -14.42 -24.95 1.99
C LEU A 18 -15.95 -24.80 2.13
N THR A 19 -16.38 -23.83 2.92
CA THR A 19 -17.78 -23.42 3.04
C THR A 19 -17.92 -21.96 2.62
N ALA A 20 -18.80 -21.69 1.67
CA ALA A 20 -19.15 -20.35 1.22
C ALA A 20 -20.58 -20.01 1.64
N GLU A 21 -20.74 -18.98 2.46
CA GLU A 21 -22.03 -18.43 2.83
C GLU A 21 -22.25 -17.07 2.17
N VAL A 22 -23.35 -16.92 1.43
CA VAL A 22 -23.69 -15.68 0.73
C VAL A 22 -25.04 -15.18 1.21
N ARG A 23 -25.07 -13.96 1.74
CA ARG A 23 -26.29 -13.26 2.15
C ARG A 23 -26.56 -12.14 1.14
N ARG A 24 -27.54 -12.33 0.26
CA ARG A 24 -27.82 -11.40 -0.85
C ARG A 24 -29.30 -11.47 -1.26
N LYS A 25 -29.88 -10.32 -1.61
CA LYS A 25 -31.28 -10.19 -2.06
C LYS A 25 -32.29 -10.83 -1.10
N GLY A 26 -32.07 -10.65 0.21
CA GLY A 26 -32.96 -11.17 1.24
C GLY A 26 -32.80 -12.65 1.57
N VAL A 27 -31.87 -13.36 0.93
CA VAL A 27 -31.70 -14.82 1.11
C VAL A 27 -30.28 -15.17 1.57
N HIS A 28 -30.18 -16.09 2.53
CA HIS A 28 -28.93 -16.73 2.96
C HIS A 28 -28.75 -18.05 2.19
N TRP A 29 -27.60 -18.16 1.52
CA TRP A 29 -27.19 -19.32 0.75
C TRP A 29 -25.93 -19.91 1.37
N VAL A 30 -25.86 -21.24 1.42
CA VAL A 30 -24.67 -21.99 1.86
C VAL A 30 -24.30 -22.99 0.77
N GLN A 31 -23.00 -23.09 0.47
CA GLN A 31 -22.44 -24.12 -0.39
C GLN A 31 -21.16 -24.69 0.23
N GLU A 32 -21.04 -26.02 0.20
CA GLU A 32 -19.88 -26.74 0.71
C GLU A 32 -19.10 -27.41 -0.43
N TYR A 33 -17.78 -27.43 -0.27
CA TYR A 33 -16.83 -28.00 -1.20
C TYR A 33 -15.83 -28.88 -0.45
N ALA A 34 -15.32 -29.91 -1.14
CA ALA A 34 -14.17 -30.70 -0.71
C ALA A 34 -13.16 -30.80 -1.86
N ARG A 35 -11.90 -30.41 -1.61
CA ARG A 35 -10.82 -30.43 -2.61
C ARG A 35 -11.22 -29.84 -3.96
N GLY A 36 -11.86 -28.67 -3.93
CA GLY A 36 -12.34 -27.95 -5.12
C GLY A 36 -13.69 -28.40 -5.69
N VAL A 37 -14.25 -29.53 -5.25
CA VAL A 37 -15.50 -30.11 -5.81
C VAL A 37 -16.69 -29.74 -4.93
N ALA A 38 -17.77 -29.25 -5.55
CA ALA A 38 -19.01 -28.97 -4.83
C ALA A 38 -19.66 -30.26 -4.33
N LEU A 39 -20.00 -30.31 -3.04
CA LEU A 39 -20.64 -31.48 -2.41
C LEU A 39 -22.14 -31.50 -2.65
N THR A 40 -22.75 -30.31 -2.68
CA THR A 40 -24.17 -30.12 -2.93
C THR A 40 -24.40 -28.90 -3.83
N PRO A 41 -25.57 -28.81 -4.49
CA PRO A 41 -26.06 -27.53 -4.99
C PRO A 41 -26.16 -26.49 -3.85
N PRO A 42 -26.12 -25.17 -4.15
CA PRO A 42 -26.35 -24.13 -3.15
C PRO A 42 -27.68 -24.32 -2.41
N ILE A 43 -27.63 -24.34 -1.08
CA ILE A 43 -28.78 -24.55 -0.21
C ILE A 43 -29.24 -23.19 0.33
N SER A 44 -30.53 -22.89 0.23
CA SER A 44 -31.11 -21.72 0.90
C SER A 44 -31.39 -22.06 2.36
N THR A 45 -30.79 -21.30 3.29
CA THR A 45 -30.93 -21.50 4.74
C THR A 45 -31.90 -20.51 5.40
N GLY A 46 -32.61 -19.72 4.60
CA GLY A 46 -33.68 -18.83 5.05
C GLY A 46 -33.48 -17.35 4.71
N PRO A 47 -34.40 -16.48 5.17
CA PRO A 47 -34.35 -15.04 4.91
C PRO A 47 -33.25 -14.35 5.73
N THR A 48 -32.71 -13.25 5.19
CA THR A 48 -31.70 -12.42 5.88
C THR A 48 -31.93 -10.94 5.59
N THR A 49 -31.77 -10.10 6.61
CA THR A 49 -31.74 -8.63 6.48
C THR A 49 -30.33 -8.09 6.28
N ARG A 50 -29.30 -8.91 6.52
CA ARG A 50 -27.88 -8.55 6.34
C ARG A 50 -27.40 -8.96 4.95
N GLY A 51 -26.43 -8.21 4.43
CA GLY A 51 -25.67 -8.56 3.22
C GLY A 51 -24.24 -8.97 3.56
N GLY A 52 -23.61 -9.77 2.69
CA GLY A 52 -22.19 -10.11 2.79
C GLY A 52 -21.88 -11.54 2.38
N THR A 53 -20.59 -11.86 2.37
CA THR A 53 -20.06 -13.20 2.06
C THR A 53 -19.13 -13.63 3.17
N THR A 54 -19.29 -14.86 3.65
CA THR A 54 -18.38 -15.50 4.61
C THR A 54 -17.76 -16.72 3.92
N ILE A 55 -16.43 -16.81 3.94
CA ILE A 55 -15.69 -17.96 3.43
C ILE A 55 -14.95 -18.58 4.60
N ALA A 56 -15.19 -19.85 4.86
CA ALA A 56 -14.42 -20.68 5.78
C ALA A 56 -13.70 -21.75 4.98
N PHE A 57 -12.40 -21.96 5.20
CA PHE A 57 -11.62 -22.94 4.46
C PHE A 57 -10.57 -23.59 5.37
N TRP A 58 -10.19 -24.81 5.01
CA TRP A 58 -9.20 -25.61 5.71
C TRP A 58 -8.11 -26.01 4.72
N PRO A 59 -6.89 -25.46 4.82
CA PRO A 59 -5.78 -25.84 3.95
C PRO A 59 -5.58 -27.35 3.92
N ASP A 60 -5.32 -27.92 2.74
CA ASP A 60 -5.10 -29.36 2.61
C ASP A 60 -3.68 -29.74 3.08
N THR A 61 -3.58 -30.55 4.14
CA THR A 61 -2.31 -31.01 4.71
C THR A 61 -1.59 -32.03 3.84
N ASP A 62 -2.26 -32.60 2.82
CA ASP A 62 -1.60 -33.43 1.81
C ASP A 62 -0.84 -32.58 0.78
N ILE A 63 -1.18 -31.29 0.68
CA ILE A 63 -0.58 -30.34 -0.27
C ILE A 63 0.44 -29.45 0.43
N PHE A 64 0.11 -28.91 1.61
CA PHE A 64 0.96 -27.99 2.35
C PHE A 64 1.72 -28.69 3.48
N GLU A 65 3.03 -28.48 3.53
CA GLU A 65 3.87 -28.93 4.65
C GLU A 65 3.46 -28.29 5.99
N THR A 66 2.97 -27.05 5.96
CA THR A 66 2.48 -26.32 7.13
C THR A 66 1.12 -25.71 6.83
N ALA A 67 0.08 -26.15 7.57
CA ALA A 67 -1.28 -25.64 7.44
C ALA A 67 -1.66 -24.62 8.54
N GLU A 68 -0.75 -24.33 9.47
CA GLU A 68 -0.99 -23.38 10.55
C GLU A 68 -0.74 -21.94 10.09
N CYS A 69 -1.77 -21.10 10.16
CA CYS A 69 -1.63 -19.68 9.85
C CYS A 69 -0.91 -18.91 10.97
N SER A 70 0.08 -18.10 10.59
CA SER A 70 0.75 -17.17 11.50
C SER A 70 -0.11 -15.94 11.77
N PHE A 71 -0.51 -15.73 13.03
CA PHE A 71 -1.26 -14.53 13.42
C PHE A 71 -0.47 -13.25 13.18
N ALA A 72 0.85 -13.27 13.41
CA ALA A 72 1.69 -12.08 13.24
C ALA A 72 1.70 -11.63 11.77
N VAL A 73 1.88 -12.58 10.84
CA VAL A 73 1.88 -12.30 9.39
C VAL A 73 0.51 -11.79 8.93
N LEU A 74 -0.59 -12.41 9.40
CA LEU A 74 -1.94 -11.95 9.06
C LEU A 74 -2.24 -10.57 9.65
N ALA A 75 -1.85 -10.32 10.91
CA ALA A 75 -2.05 -9.04 11.57
C ALA A 75 -1.29 -7.91 10.86
N GLU A 76 -0.06 -8.16 10.43
CA GLU A 76 0.73 -7.23 9.64
C GLU A 76 0.04 -6.94 8.29
N ARG A 77 -0.31 -7.98 7.53
CA ARG A 77 -0.98 -7.81 6.22
C ARG A 77 -2.31 -7.06 6.34
N PHE A 78 -3.14 -7.38 7.33
CA PHE A 78 -4.40 -6.67 7.55
C PHE A 78 -4.20 -5.24 8.02
N ARG A 79 -3.13 -4.95 8.76
CA ARG A 79 -2.79 -3.57 9.12
C ARG A 79 -2.45 -2.76 7.87
N GLU A 80 -1.61 -3.30 6.97
CA GLU A 80 -1.31 -2.66 5.69
C GLU A 80 -2.58 -2.39 4.87
N LEU A 81 -3.46 -3.40 4.73
CA LEU A 81 -4.71 -3.24 3.98
C LEU A 81 -5.60 -2.14 4.59
N ALA A 82 -5.66 -2.04 5.91
CA ALA A 82 -6.41 -0.98 6.59
C ALA A 82 -5.80 0.41 6.38
N PHE A 83 -4.47 0.54 6.29
CA PHE A 83 -3.82 1.80 5.90
C PHE A 83 -4.12 2.19 4.45
N LEU A 84 -4.10 1.21 3.53
CA LEU A 84 -4.25 1.48 2.09
C LEU A 84 -5.71 1.75 1.66
N ASN A 85 -6.68 1.44 2.53
CA ASN A 85 -8.11 1.56 2.26
C ASN A 85 -8.80 2.39 3.34
N ARG A 86 -8.82 3.72 3.15
CA ARG A 86 -9.49 4.67 4.06
C ARG A 86 -10.94 4.23 4.32
N GLY A 87 -11.30 4.15 5.59
CA GLY A 87 -12.64 3.73 6.02
C GLY A 87 -12.86 2.22 6.12
N LEU A 88 -11.90 1.39 5.72
CA LEU A 88 -11.95 -0.05 5.96
C LEU A 88 -11.64 -0.37 7.43
N ASP A 89 -12.47 -1.22 8.02
CA ASP A 89 -12.32 -1.71 9.39
C ASP A 89 -12.10 -3.23 9.31
N ILE A 90 -10.90 -3.66 9.70
CA ILE A 90 -10.52 -5.07 9.68
C ILE A 90 -10.31 -5.55 11.11
N SER A 91 -10.93 -6.69 11.44
CA SER A 91 -10.68 -7.38 12.70
C SER A 91 -10.11 -8.77 12.42
N LEU A 92 -9.12 -9.16 13.22
CA LEU A 92 -8.53 -10.49 13.21
C LEU A 92 -8.59 -11.05 14.62
N THR A 93 -9.17 -12.24 14.76
CA THR A 93 -9.26 -12.97 16.03
C THR A 93 -8.65 -14.35 15.83
N ASP A 94 -7.81 -14.75 16.78
CA ASP A 94 -7.25 -16.09 16.87
C ASP A 94 -7.83 -16.79 18.08
N GLU A 95 -8.66 -17.80 17.81
CA GLU A 95 -9.42 -18.58 18.80
C GLU A 95 -8.67 -19.83 19.27
N ARG A 96 -7.44 -20.09 18.78
CA ARG A 96 -6.66 -21.29 19.11
C ARG A 96 -6.10 -21.33 20.54
N PRO A 97 -5.62 -20.21 21.15
CA PRO A 97 -4.96 -20.29 22.45
C PRO A 97 -5.92 -20.68 23.58
N ALA A 98 -5.54 -21.68 24.38
CA ALA A 98 -6.35 -22.16 25.51
C ALA A 98 -6.54 -21.11 26.62
N GLY A 99 -5.67 -20.11 26.70
CA GLY A 99 -5.73 -19.01 27.67
C GLY A 99 -6.66 -17.85 27.28
N GLY A 100 -7.39 -17.97 26.17
CA GLY A 100 -8.29 -16.94 25.65
C GLY A 100 -7.87 -16.44 24.27
N SER A 101 -8.86 -15.97 23.50
CA SER A 101 -8.63 -15.45 22.15
C SER A 101 -7.76 -14.20 22.17
N ARG A 102 -6.87 -14.07 21.18
CA ARG A 102 -6.18 -12.80 20.91
C ARG A 102 -6.83 -12.13 19.71
N SER A 103 -6.99 -10.81 19.76
CA SER A 103 -7.61 -10.04 18.68
C SER A 103 -6.85 -8.75 18.39
N VAL A 104 -6.88 -8.34 17.13
CA VAL A 104 -6.45 -7.01 16.68
C VAL A 104 -7.53 -6.41 15.80
N ARG A 105 -7.73 -5.09 15.90
CA ARG A 105 -8.60 -4.32 15.03
C ARG A 105 -7.79 -3.20 14.38
N CYS A 106 -7.86 -3.11 13.06
CA CYS A 106 -7.10 -2.17 12.25
C CYS A 106 -8.07 -1.24 11.53
N ARG A 107 -7.98 0.06 11.83
CA ARG A 107 -8.73 1.12 11.16
C ARG A 107 -7.92 2.40 11.20
N PHE A 108 -7.55 2.92 10.04
CA PHE A 108 -6.64 4.06 9.91
C PHE A 108 -7.25 5.12 8.97
N PRO A 109 -7.93 6.14 9.52
CA PRO A 109 -8.62 7.13 8.70
C PRO A 109 -7.66 8.04 7.90
N GLY A 110 -6.40 8.22 8.35
CA GLY A 110 -5.39 9.01 7.66
C GLY A 110 -4.71 8.28 6.49
N GLY A 111 -5.03 7.00 6.28
CA GLY A 111 -4.57 6.25 5.12
C GLY A 111 -3.04 6.12 5.03
N ALA A 112 -2.47 6.47 3.88
CA ALA A 112 -1.01 6.45 3.66
C ALA A 112 -0.24 7.33 4.67
N ARG A 113 -0.84 8.43 5.15
CA ARG A 113 -0.23 9.31 6.16
C ARG A 113 0.01 8.57 7.47
N ASP A 114 -1.00 7.86 7.96
CA ASP A 114 -0.91 7.05 9.18
C ASP A 114 0.11 5.91 8.98
N PHE A 115 0.23 5.39 7.75
CA PHE A 115 1.18 4.34 7.43
C PHE A 115 2.63 4.83 7.53
N VAL A 116 2.97 5.98 6.95
CA VAL A 116 4.31 6.58 7.10
C VAL A 116 4.61 6.88 8.57
N ALA A 117 3.65 7.41 9.31
CA ALA A 117 3.81 7.64 10.74
C ALA A 117 4.09 6.34 11.52
N PHE A 118 3.42 5.24 11.16
CA PHE A 118 3.65 3.91 11.74
C PHE A 118 5.04 3.35 11.40
N LEU A 119 5.47 3.45 10.14
CA LEU A 119 6.79 2.97 9.70
C LEU A 119 7.95 3.70 10.40
N ASP A 120 7.73 4.96 10.74
CA ASP A 120 8.71 5.80 11.39
C ASP A 120 8.67 5.73 12.93
N ALA A 121 7.63 5.14 13.52
CA ALA A 121 7.50 5.04 14.98
C ALA A 121 8.65 4.26 15.65
N GLN A 122 9.42 3.50 14.87
CA GLN A 122 10.60 2.74 15.31
C GLN A 122 11.92 3.32 14.77
N GLY A 123 11.90 4.52 14.19
CA GLY A 123 13.04 5.14 13.50
C GLY A 123 13.71 6.29 14.24
N GLU A 124 14.78 6.82 13.62
CA GLU A 124 15.45 8.04 14.06
C GLU A 124 14.53 9.28 13.95
N ALA A 125 14.90 10.34 14.68
CA ALA A 125 14.15 11.59 14.69
C ALA A 125 13.92 12.15 13.28
N SER A 126 12.69 12.60 13.02
CA SER A 126 12.32 13.20 11.74
C SER A 126 12.98 14.57 11.55
N VAL A 127 13.26 14.95 10.30
CA VAL A 127 13.83 16.27 9.95
C VAL A 127 12.80 17.38 10.19
N HIS A 128 11.54 17.05 9.98
CA HIS A 128 10.38 17.90 10.23
C HIS A 128 9.24 17.06 10.83
N PRO A 129 8.32 17.66 11.60
CA PRO A 129 7.27 16.91 12.29
C PRO A 129 6.21 16.33 11.34
N ASP A 130 5.96 17.01 10.23
CA ASP A 130 4.80 16.75 9.37
C ASP A 130 5.02 15.55 8.43
N VAL A 131 4.03 14.67 8.31
CA VAL A 131 3.96 13.75 7.16
C VAL A 131 3.32 14.52 6.01
N ILE A 132 3.98 14.54 4.85
CA ILE A 132 3.48 15.18 3.64
C ILE A 132 2.64 14.13 2.92
N ASP A 133 1.35 14.39 2.71
CA ASP A 133 0.47 13.45 2.04
C ASP A 133 -0.49 14.14 1.06
N PHE A 134 -0.90 13.40 0.04
CA PHE A 134 -1.96 13.79 -0.86
C PHE A 134 -2.65 12.57 -1.48
N GLU A 135 -3.89 12.79 -1.94
CA GLU A 135 -4.65 11.85 -2.75
C GLU A 135 -5.18 12.59 -3.98
N ARG A 136 -5.02 12.01 -5.16
CA ARG A 136 -5.44 12.62 -6.42
C ARG A 136 -6.04 11.58 -7.36
N GLU A 137 -7.27 11.80 -7.77
CA GLU A 137 -7.87 11.09 -8.90
C GLU A 137 -7.28 11.61 -10.22
N ASP A 138 -6.96 10.69 -11.12
CA ASP A 138 -6.44 11.00 -12.46
C ASP A 138 -7.17 10.18 -13.52
N PRO A 139 -8.00 10.84 -14.37
CA PRO A 139 -8.72 10.17 -15.45
C PRO A 139 -7.81 9.44 -16.44
N ARG A 140 -6.54 9.86 -16.59
CA ARG A 140 -5.59 9.26 -17.55
C ARG A 140 -5.24 7.82 -17.21
N ILE A 141 -5.35 7.44 -15.93
CA ILE A 141 -5.09 6.09 -15.45
C ILE A 141 -6.36 5.39 -14.95
N ALA A 142 -7.52 6.05 -15.09
CA ALA A 142 -8.80 5.61 -14.53
C ALA A 142 -8.62 5.13 -13.09
N GLY A 143 -8.14 6.04 -12.23
CA GLY A 143 -7.69 5.66 -10.91
C GLY A 143 -7.24 6.82 -10.03
N THR A 144 -6.68 6.45 -8.88
CA THR A 144 -6.25 7.37 -7.82
C THR A 144 -4.80 7.13 -7.46
N VAL A 145 -4.04 8.20 -7.28
CA VAL A 145 -2.69 8.22 -6.72
C VAL A 145 -2.78 8.73 -5.29
N GLU A 146 -2.35 7.92 -4.32
CA GLU A 146 -2.24 8.29 -2.91
C GLU A 146 -0.76 8.15 -2.49
N VAL A 147 -0.17 9.23 -2.01
CA VAL A 147 1.23 9.28 -1.60
C VAL A 147 1.32 9.92 -0.23
N ALA A 148 2.15 9.35 0.63
CA ALA A 148 2.62 9.98 1.84
C ALA A 148 4.14 9.83 1.95
N LEU A 149 4.83 10.84 2.44
CA LEU A 149 6.28 10.84 2.58
C LEU A 149 6.77 11.75 3.70
N ARG A 150 7.98 11.46 4.18
CA ARG A 150 8.70 12.26 5.18
C ARG A 150 10.20 12.03 5.09
N TRP A 151 11.00 13.08 5.27
CA TRP A 151 12.45 12.97 5.44
C TRP A 151 12.83 12.82 6.91
N ARG A 152 13.80 11.95 7.18
CA ARG A 152 14.29 11.57 8.52
C ARG A 152 15.77 11.81 8.69
N GLY A 153 16.23 11.75 9.94
CA GLY A 153 17.62 11.82 10.39
C GLY A 153 18.58 10.77 9.79
N SER A 154 18.05 9.67 9.26
CA SER A 154 18.83 8.55 8.71
C SER A 154 19.30 8.78 7.27
N HIS A 155 20.32 8.05 6.81
CA HIS A 155 20.70 8.00 5.38
C HIS A 155 19.86 6.99 4.58
N GLU A 156 19.26 6.01 5.26
CA GLU A 156 18.49 4.94 4.63
C GLU A 156 17.19 5.46 3.99
N GLU A 157 17.01 5.14 2.71
CA GLU A 157 15.75 5.32 1.97
C GLU A 157 14.81 4.12 2.25
N ARG A 158 13.56 4.40 2.60
CA ARG A 158 12.52 3.38 2.83
C ARG A 158 11.27 3.66 1.99
N LEU A 159 11.21 3.05 0.80
CA LEU A 159 10.07 3.20 -0.10
C LEU A 159 9.18 1.95 -0.06
N HIS A 160 7.90 2.16 0.23
CA HIS A 160 6.86 1.13 0.17
C HIS A 160 5.90 1.46 -0.96
N SER A 161 5.60 0.48 -1.80
CA SER A 161 4.82 0.72 -3.02
C SER A 161 3.76 -0.33 -3.23
N TYR A 162 2.58 0.13 -3.66
CA TYR A 162 1.38 -0.70 -3.80
C TYR A 162 0.59 -0.33 -5.05
N ALA A 163 0.01 -1.35 -5.67
CA ALA A 163 -0.98 -1.19 -6.73
C ALA A 163 -2.22 -2.03 -6.38
N ASN A 164 -3.37 -1.37 -6.22
CA ASN A 164 -4.63 -1.99 -5.80
C ASN A 164 -4.51 -2.78 -4.49
N SER A 165 -3.81 -2.20 -3.51
CA SER A 165 -3.46 -2.81 -2.22
C SER A 165 -2.49 -4.01 -2.28
N GLU A 166 -2.03 -4.41 -3.47
CA GLU A 166 -0.99 -5.42 -3.61
C GLU A 166 0.40 -4.79 -3.57
N PRO A 167 1.33 -5.33 -2.78
CA PRO A 167 2.69 -4.80 -2.71
C PRO A 167 3.42 -5.02 -4.02
N THR A 168 4.21 -4.02 -4.43
CA THR A 168 5.09 -4.10 -5.60
C THR A 168 6.55 -4.05 -5.13
N PRO A 169 7.12 -5.16 -4.63
CA PRO A 169 8.47 -5.19 -4.05
C PRO A 169 9.57 -4.82 -5.05
N TYR A 170 9.32 -4.96 -6.35
CA TYR A 170 10.26 -4.56 -7.41
C TYR A 170 9.91 -3.18 -8.00
N GLY A 171 8.98 -2.44 -7.37
CA GLY A 171 8.55 -1.11 -7.79
C GLY A 171 7.78 -1.15 -9.11
N GLY A 172 8.18 -0.29 -10.05
CA GLY A 172 7.50 -0.14 -11.34
C GLY A 172 7.34 1.32 -11.75
N THR A 173 6.41 1.56 -12.66
CA THR A 173 6.15 2.87 -13.26
C THR A 173 5.70 3.92 -12.26
N HIS A 174 4.86 3.58 -11.29
CA HIS A 174 4.45 4.45 -10.18
C HIS A 174 5.64 4.88 -9.32
N MET A 175 6.56 3.96 -9.02
CA MET A 175 7.76 4.28 -8.24
C MET A 175 8.77 5.14 -9.00
N ALA A 176 8.97 4.84 -10.29
CA ALA A 176 9.78 5.70 -11.16
C ALA A 176 9.17 7.12 -11.23
N GLY A 177 7.84 7.21 -11.39
CA GLY A 177 7.14 8.49 -11.43
C GLY A 177 7.23 9.25 -10.11
N PHE A 178 7.12 8.55 -8.98
CA PHE A 178 7.31 9.15 -7.66
C PHE A 178 8.70 9.78 -7.54
N ARG A 179 9.77 9.03 -7.85
CA ARG A 179 11.14 9.53 -7.81
C ARG A 179 11.36 10.73 -8.74
N ASP A 180 10.87 10.65 -9.97
CA ASP A 180 10.94 11.78 -10.92
C ASP A 180 10.23 13.03 -10.39
N GLY A 181 9.04 12.84 -9.81
CA GLY A 181 8.23 13.93 -9.26
C GLY A 181 8.86 14.58 -8.03
N VAL A 182 9.40 13.79 -7.11
CA VAL A 182 10.14 14.29 -5.94
C VAL A 182 11.38 15.06 -6.38
N ALA A 183 12.18 14.47 -7.28
CA ALA A 183 13.39 15.10 -7.79
C ALA A 183 13.09 16.43 -8.47
N ALA A 184 12.04 16.50 -9.29
CA ALA A 184 11.62 17.73 -9.95
C ALA A 184 11.15 18.82 -8.97
N ALA A 185 10.37 18.46 -7.93
CA ALA A 185 9.89 19.42 -6.94
C ALA A 185 11.03 19.98 -6.08
N VAL A 186 11.90 19.11 -5.57
CA VAL A 186 13.03 19.51 -4.72
C VAL A 186 14.03 20.35 -5.50
N ASN A 187 14.42 19.93 -6.72
CA ASN A 187 15.34 20.72 -7.54
C ASN A 187 14.77 22.08 -7.91
N ALA A 188 13.48 22.17 -8.26
CA ALA A 188 12.83 23.46 -8.50
C ALA A 188 12.90 24.38 -7.27
N HIS A 189 12.61 23.84 -6.08
CA HIS A 189 12.65 24.60 -4.83
C HIS A 189 14.05 25.12 -4.50
N VAL A 190 15.10 24.28 -4.58
CA VAL A 190 16.47 24.71 -4.25
C VAL A 190 17.03 25.72 -5.25
N ARG A 191 16.63 25.64 -6.53
CA ARG A 191 17.00 26.62 -7.56
C ARG A 191 16.32 27.97 -7.35
N GLU A 192 15.00 27.96 -7.09
CA GLU A 192 14.23 29.17 -6.83
C GLU A 192 14.74 29.91 -5.59
N ARG A 193 15.09 29.16 -4.54
CA ARG A 193 15.65 29.70 -3.29
C ARG A 193 17.15 30.01 -3.38
N ARG A 194 17.80 29.76 -4.53
CA ARG A 194 19.24 29.97 -4.76
C ARG A 194 20.13 29.26 -3.73
N LEU A 195 19.71 28.08 -3.29
CA LEU A 195 20.46 27.24 -2.35
C LEU A 195 21.57 26.44 -3.03
N LEU A 196 21.51 26.32 -4.36
CA LEU A 196 22.59 25.81 -5.20
C LEU A 196 23.18 26.96 -6.02
N ALA A 197 24.49 26.92 -6.27
CA ALA A 197 25.12 27.81 -7.24
C ALA A 197 24.51 27.60 -8.63
N GLU A 198 24.39 28.66 -9.44
CA GLU A 198 23.78 28.56 -10.78
C GLU A 198 24.46 27.52 -11.68
N ALA A 199 25.78 27.39 -11.58
CA ALA A 199 26.57 26.42 -12.35
C ALA A 199 26.65 25.02 -11.72
N ALA A 200 26.18 24.84 -10.48
CA ALA A 200 26.19 23.52 -9.84
C ALA A 200 25.20 22.58 -10.56
N PRO A 201 25.47 21.27 -10.67
CA PRO A 201 24.48 20.32 -11.17
C PRO A 201 23.26 20.24 -10.24
N ASP A 202 22.14 19.74 -10.76
CA ASP A 202 20.98 19.40 -9.95
C ASP A 202 21.30 18.25 -8.98
N LEU A 203 20.57 18.19 -7.87
CA LEU A 203 20.64 17.09 -6.91
C LEU A 203 20.17 15.80 -7.57
N SER A 204 20.93 14.72 -7.40
CA SER A 204 20.58 13.41 -7.94
C SER A 204 19.40 12.80 -7.19
N VAL A 205 18.73 11.83 -7.83
CA VAL A 205 17.61 11.09 -7.20
C VAL A 205 18.06 10.40 -5.92
N ASP A 206 19.27 9.82 -5.92
CA ASP A 206 19.82 9.12 -4.77
C ASP A 206 20.07 10.08 -3.59
N GLN A 207 20.65 11.26 -3.87
CA GLN A 207 20.86 12.30 -2.85
C GLN A 207 19.55 12.74 -2.22
N ILE A 208 18.50 12.93 -3.03
CA ILE A 208 17.17 13.35 -2.55
C ILE A 208 16.48 12.23 -1.76
N GLY A 209 16.75 10.97 -2.09
CA GLY A 209 16.22 9.78 -1.42
C GLY A 209 16.80 9.54 -0.02
N HIS A 210 17.94 10.13 0.33
CA HIS A 210 18.56 9.94 1.64
C HIS A 210 17.63 10.32 2.80
N GLY A 211 17.29 9.33 3.63
CA GLY A 211 16.39 9.49 4.77
C GLY A 211 14.91 9.61 4.40
N LEU A 212 14.55 9.44 3.14
CA LEU A 212 13.16 9.49 2.67
C LEU A 212 12.43 8.21 3.06
N THR A 213 11.35 8.34 3.82
CA THR A 213 10.34 7.28 3.99
C THR A 213 9.09 7.66 3.23
N ALA A 214 8.59 6.77 2.39
CA ALA A 214 7.39 7.04 1.60
C ALA A 214 6.54 5.79 1.38
N VAL A 215 5.23 6.02 1.30
CA VAL A 215 4.23 5.07 0.83
C VAL A 215 3.63 5.61 -0.45
N VAL A 216 3.71 4.84 -1.53
CA VAL A 216 3.16 5.17 -2.85
C VAL A 216 2.12 4.12 -3.22
N SER A 217 0.84 4.50 -3.18
CA SER A 217 -0.28 3.60 -3.50
C SER A 217 -1.05 4.11 -4.71
N VAL A 218 -1.21 3.26 -5.72
CA VAL A 218 -2.08 3.55 -6.87
C VAL A 218 -3.28 2.60 -6.87
N LYS A 219 -4.46 3.15 -7.12
CA LYS A 219 -5.72 2.41 -7.23
C LYS A 219 -6.19 2.57 -8.67
N LEU A 220 -6.05 1.54 -9.49
CA LEU A 220 -6.27 1.53 -10.94
C LEU A 220 -7.41 0.59 -11.29
N ASP A 221 -8.27 0.99 -12.22
CA ASP A 221 -9.30 0.10 -12.77
C ASP A 221 -8.70 -1.12 -13.49
N ARG A 222 -7.59 -0.90 -14.21
CA ARG A 222 -6.89 -1.92 -15.00
C ARG A 222 -5.37 -1.85 -14.77
N PRO A 223 -4.86 -2.44 -13.68
CA PRO A 223 -3.42 -2.49 -13.45
C PRO A 223 -2.75 -3.48 -14.42
N GLU A 224 -1.60 -3.07 -14.96
CA GLU A 224 -0.74 -3.91 -15.79
C GLU A 224 0.48 -4.31 -14.96
N PHE A 225 0.65 -5.60 -14.66
CA PHE A 225 1.80 -6.09 -13.93
C PHE A 225 2.76 -6.85 -14.85
N SER A 226 4.06 -6.74 -14.59
CA SER A 226 5.07 -7.57 -15.23
C SER A 226 5.47 -8.75 -14.34
N GLY A 227 5.77 -9.89 -14.98
CA GLY A 227 6.16 -11.13 -14.31
C GLY A 227 4.97 -11.93 -13.75
N SER A 228 5.24 -13.18 -13.39
CA SER A 228 4.24 -14.12 -12.84
C SER A 228 3.80 -13.75 -11.41
N THR A 229 4.68 -13.11 -10.64
CA THR A 229 4.46 -12.77 -9.23
C THR A 229 3.81 -11.41 -9.00
N ARG A 230 3.49 -10.67 -10.08
CA ARG A 230 2.93 -9.29 -10.02
C ARG A 230 3.74 -8.31 -9.16
N GLY A 231 5.05 -8.55 -9.04
CA GLY A 231 5.89 -7.74 -8.16
C GLY A 231 6.26 -6.36 -8.70
N MET A 232 5.93 -6.06 -9.96
CA MET A 232 6.27 -4.81 -10.63
C MET A 232 5.11 -4.28 -11.48
N LEU A 233 4.81 -2.98 -11.36
CA LEU A 233 3.75 -2.31 -12.12
C LEU A 233 4.28 -1.70 -13.43
N GLY A 234 3.54 -1.91 -14.51
CA GLY A 234 3.75 -1.34 -15.84
C GLY A 234 2.88 -0.11 -16.13
N GLY A 235 2.80 0.28 -17.40
CA GLY A 235 1.98 1.41 -17.86
C GLY A 235 2.66 2.78 -17.79
N ALA A 236 3.06 3.32 -18.94
CA ALA A 236 3.73 4.62 -19.03
C ALA A 236 2.86 5.79 -18.52
N ALA A 237 1.54 5.69 -18.68
CA ALA A 237 0.59 6.69 -18.18
C ALA A 237 0.64 6.82 -16.65
N VAL A 238 0.89 5.71 -15.92
CA VAL A 238 1.02 5.69 -14.47
C VAL A 238 2.23 6.50 -14.03
N ARG A 239 3.40 6.29 -14.66
CA ARG A 239 4.62 7.07 -14.37
C ARG A 239 4.36 8.57 -14.51
N THR A 240 3.81 8.99 -15.65
CA THR A 240 3.53 10.40 -15.94
C THR A 240 2.50 10.99 -14.99
N SER A 241 1.46 10.22 -14.64
CA SER A 241 0.42 10.65 -13.69
C SER A 241 1.01 10.90 -12.30
N VAL A 242 1.74 9.92 -11.75
CA VAL A 242 2.36 10.00 -10.43
C VAL A 242 3.39 11.12 -10.38
N ALA A 243 4.29 11.21 -11.37
CA ALA A 243 5.31 12.27 -11.41
C ALA A 243 4.70 13.67 -11.39
N LYS A 244 3.64 13.90 -12.18
CA LYS A 244 2.92 15.17 -12.19
C LYS A 244 2.26 15.45 -10.84
N ALA A 245 1.56 14.48 -10.28
CA ALA A 245 0.86 14.64 -9.00
C ALA A 245 1.84 14.97 -7.85
N VAL A 246 2.93 14.21 -7.74
CA VAL A 246 3.96 14.43 -6.73
C VAL A 246 4.60 15.81 -6.91
N ARG A 247 5.02 16.18 -8.14
CA ARG A 247 5.67 17.47 -8.39
C ARG A 247 4.77 18.64 -7.95
N GLU A 248 3.50 18.61 -8.33
CA GLU A 248 2.54 19.67 -8.01
C GLU A 248 2.28 19.79 -6.50
N HIS A 249 2.00 18.66 -5.83
CA HIS A 249 1.61 18.68 -4.41
C HIS A 249 2.81 18.91 -3.49
N LEU A 250 3.95 18.27 -3.77
CA LEU A 250 5.17 18.49 -2.98
C LEU A 250 5.71 19.90 -3.20
N GLY A 251 5.73 20.42 -4.43
CA GLY A 251 6.13 21.80 -4.71
C GLY A 251 5.27 22.81 -3.93
N THR A 252 3.94 22.66 -4.02
CA THR A 252 2.99 23.49 -3.27
C THR A 252 3.22 23.39 -1.75
N TRP A 253 3.53 22.20 -1.23
CA TRP A 253 3.80 22.01 0.19
C TRP A 253 5.09 22.72 0.62
N LEU A 254 6.17 22.60 -0.16
CA LEU A 254 7.46 23.26 0.11
C LEU A 254 7.33 24.80 0.09
N GLU A 255 6.50 25.35 -0.78
CA GLU A 255 6.21 26.80 -0.82
C GLU A 255 5.47 27.27 0.45
N ARG A 256 4.50 26.47 0.92
CA ARG A 256 3.67 26.79 2.10
C ARG A 256 4.36 26.55 3.45
N HIS A 257 5.44 25.76 3.46
CA HIS A 257 6.16 25.37 4.68
C HIS A 257 7.66 25.71 4.55
N PRO A 258 8.02 27.01 4.47
CA PRO A 258 9.39 27.43 4.14
C PRO A 258 10.43 27.00 5.17
N GLU A 259 10.09 26.92 6.46
CA GLU A 259 11.01 26.48 7.51
C GLU A 259 11.36 24.99 7.36
N GLN A 260 10.33 24.14 7.19
CA GLN A 260 10.51 22.71 6.95
C GLN A 260 11.22 22.45 5.62
N ALA A 261 10.86 23.19 4.56
CA ALA A 261 11.49 23.08 3.26
C ALA A 261 12.99 23.42 3.31
N ALA A 262 13.37 24.46 4.05
CA ALA A 262 14.77 24.81 4.29
C ALA A 262 15.52 23.70 5.05
N ALA A 263 14.89 23.08 6.06
CA ALA A 263 15.48 21.97 6.80
C ALA A 263 15.70 20.74 5.91
N ILE A 264 14.73 20.40 5.05
CA ILE A 264 14.86 19.30 4.07
C ILE A 264 16.00 19.60 3.09
N ALA A 265 16.00 20.78 2.47
CA ALA A 265 17.00 21.16 1.48
C ALA A 265 18.42 21.20 2.08
N GLY A 266 18.57 21.82 3.26
CA GLY A 266 19.85 21.89 3.97
C GLY A 266 20.41 20.51 4.27
N ARG A 267 19.56 19.57 4.69
CA ARG A 267 19.96 18.19 4.92
C ARG A 267 20.42 17.48 3.64
N ILE A 268 19.64 17.56 2.56
CA ILE A 268 19.97 16.90 1.29
C ILE A 268 21.32 17.40 0.77
N ILE A 269 21.56 18.72 0.84
CA ILE A 269 22.81 19.35 0.40
C ILE A 269 23.98 18.95 1.31
N GLN A 270 23.79 18.90 2.64
CA GLN A 270 24.84 18.45 3.56
C GLN A 270 25.21 16.99 3.36
N GLY A 271 24.23 16.11 3.15
CA GLY A 271 24.47 14.70 2.85
C GLY A 271 25.26 14.51 1.56
N ALA A 272 25.02 15.35 0.55
CA ALA A 272 25.75 15.33 -0.72
C ALA A 272 27.25 15.64 -0.60
N HIS A 273 27.71 16.21 0.51
CA HIS A 273 29.13 16.52 0.75
C HIS A 273 29.88 15.41 1.50
N GLN A 274 29.19 14.37 1.98
CA GLN A 274 29.77 13.27 2.75
C GLN A 274 30.00 11.98 1.94
N ASP A 275 29.55 11.96 0.68
CA ASP A 275 29.80 10.91 -0.32
C ASP A 275 30.87 11.35 -1.34
#